data_AF-A0A3B0U587-F1
#
_entry.id   AF-A0A3B0U587-F1
#
_cell.length_a   1.000
_cell.length_b   1.000
_cell.length_c   1.000
_cell.angle_alpha   90.00
_cell.angle_beta   90.00
_cell.angle_gamma   90.00
#
_symmetry.space_group_name_H-M   'P 1'
#
loop_
_entity.id
_entity.type
_entity.pdbx_description
1 polymer ?
#
loop_
_entity_poly.entity_id
_entity_poly.type
_entity_poly.pdbx_seq_one_letter_code
_entity_poly.pdbx_strand_id
1 'polypeptide(L)'
;MDNSVFSNAEIDANTPLAHYWSKAKTAGLDIALLAPLSVASVQARKARANEMGQAINKYYAIQLPDRPRWSGNGQVEFLGTGPGAWLAVWSTNSPQNIDQLCSQTRNLASIADQSSAYRIFTISGAPARAFLARGLAVKISEPEFKTSSVIVSAIAHIGVILWQTDEKPTFMIAVARSYSESFCHWISEAINGVIQEDQEKLKTSGKWRR
;
A
#
# COMPACT_ATOMS: atom_id res chain seq x y z
N MET A 1 -15.75 -10.53 1.39
CA MET A 1 -15.31 -10.28 2.77
C MET A 1 -13.92 -9.69 2.67
N ASP A 2 -13.70 -8.60 3.41
CA ASP A 2 -12.42 -7.89 3.46
C ASP A 2 -11.39 -8.79 4.17
N ASN A 3 -10.50 -9.41 3.39
CA ASN A 3 -9.45 -10.30 3.89
C ASN A 3 -8.11 -9.57 4.03
N SER A 4 -8.15 -8.23 4.10
CA SER A 4 -6.97 -7.41 4.29
C SER A 4 -6.33 -7.73 5.64
N VAL A 5 -5.01 -7.90 5.67
CA VAL A 5 -4.26 -8.08 6.94
C VAL A 5 -4.26 -6.78 7.75
N PHE A 6 -4.45 -5.66 7.08
CA PHE A 6 -4.20 -4.34 7.65
C PHE A 6 -5.35 -3.76 8.45
N SER A 7 -6.53 -4.40 8.43
CA SER A 7 -7.61 -4.06 9.37
C SER A 7 -7.17 -4.21 10.84
N ASN A 8 -6.13 -5.02 11.11
CA ASN A 8 -5.56 -5.25 12.43
C ASN A 8 -4.14 -4.64 12.62
N ALA A 9 -3.60 -3.93 11.61
CA ALA A 9 -2.25 -3.39 11.71
C ALA A 9 -2.20 -2.18 12.64
N GLU A 10 -1.19 -2.13 13.52
CA GLU A 10 -1.00 -1.02 14.43
C GLU A 10 -0.47 0.23 13.71
N ILE A 11 -0.91 1.40 14.15
CA ILE A 11 -0.42 2.70 13.69
C ILE A 11 0.81 3.10 14.52
N ASP A 12 1.84 3.64 13.86
CA ASP A 12 3.01 4.24 14.52
C ASP A 12 2.62 5.59 15.14
N ALA A 13 1.93 5.55 16.28
CA ALA A 13 1.35 6.72 16.94
C ALA A 13 2.41 7.75 17.39
N ASN A 14 3.68 7.35 17.50
CA ASN A 14 4.79 8.18 17.95
C ASN A 14 5.71 8.62 16.80
N THR A 15 5.30 8.41 15.55
CA THR A 15 6.13 8.77 14.40
C THR A 15 6.41 10.28 14.37
N PRO A 16 7.68 10.71 14.26
CA PRO A 16 7.99 12.13 14.12
C PRO A 16 7.47 12.71 12.79
N LEU A 17 7.10 11.86 11.83
CA LEU A 17 6.58 12.26 10.52
C LEU A 17 5.12 12.74 10.57
N ALA A 18 4.40 12.54 11.68
CA ALA A 18 2.96 12.85 11.75
C ALA A 18 2.62 14.31 11.44
N HIS A 19 3.56 15.23 11.68
CA HIS A 19 3.38 16.65 11.40
C HIS A 19 3.10 16.95 9.91
N TYR A 20 3.62 16.13 8.98
CA TYR A 20 3.44 16.31 7.53
C TYR A 20 1.98 16.17 7.07
N TRP A 21 1.16 15.42 7.81
CA TRP A 21 -0.25 15.22 7.49
C TRP A 21 -1.20 15.73 8.57
N SER A 22 -0.73 16.65 9.42
CA SER A 22 -1.54 17.29 10.48
C SER A 22 -2.82 17.96 9.96
N LYS A 23 -2.83 18.41 8.69
CA LYS A 23 -3.99 19.02 8.02
C LYS A 23 -4.82 18.05 7.17
N ALA A 24 -4.50 16.76 7.16
CA ALA A 24 -5.18 15.77 6.31
C ALA A 24 -6.70 15.75 6.52
N LYS A 25 -7.16 15.84 7.77
CA LYS A 25 -8.59 15.87 8.11
C LYS A 25 -9.31 17.08 7.50
N THR A 26 -8.65 18.24 7.43
CA THR A 26 -9.20 19.43 6.75
C THR A 26 -9.37 19.20 5.24
N ALA A 27 -8.52 18.37 4.64
CA ALA A 27 -8.64 17.93 3.25
C ALA A 27 -9.58 16.72 3.06
N GLY A 28 -10.30 16.29 4.11
CA GLY A 28 -11.18 15.11 4.05
C GLY A 28 -10.44 13.76 3.95
N LEU A 29 -9.15 13.74 4.30
CA LEU A 29 -8.29 12.55 4.25
C LEU A 29 -8.05 11.99 5.65
N ASP A 30 -7.86 10.68 5.73
CA ASP A 30 -7.20 10.01 6.83
C ASP A 30 -5.85 9.48 6.35
N ILE A 31 -4.78 9.82 7.06
CA ILE A 31 -3.42 9.40 6.72
C ILE A 31 -2.75 8.91 7.98
N ALA A 32 -2.18 7.71 7.91
CA ALA A 32 -1.39 7.16 8.99
C ALA A 32 -0.18 6.40 8.46
N LEU A 33 0.88 6.38 9.26
CA LEU A 33 2.02 5.48 9.07
C LEU A 33 1.82 4.26 9.96
N LEU A 34 1.95 3.06 9.41
CA LEU A 34 1.86 1.84 10.20
C LEU A 34 3.13 1.63 11.04
N ALA A 35 2.96 1.00 12.20
CA ALA A 35 4.05 0.46 12.99
C ALA A 35 4.89 -0.51 12.14
N PRO A 36 6.14 -0.80 12.51
CA PRO A 36 6.95 -1.77 11.78
C PRO A 36 6.19 -3.09 11.55
N LEU A 37 6.25 -3.60 10.32
CA LEU A 37 5.61 -4.83 9.87
C LEU A 37 6.65 -5.78 9.31
N SER A 38 6.36 -7.08 9.31
CA SER A 38 7.14 -8.00 8.49
C SER A 38 6.81 -7.78 7.02
N VAL A 39 7.85 -7.68 6.20
CA VAL A 39 7.76 -7.51 4.76
C VAL A 39 8.83 -8.37 4.11
N ALA A 40 8.49 -9.11 3.07
CA ALA A 40 9.46 -9.90 2.33
C ALA A 40 9.26 -9.78 0.82
N SER A 41 10.34 -9.59 0.07
CA SER A 41 10.30 -9.77 -1.38
C SER A 41 10.40 -11.27 -1.70
N VAL A 42 9.51 -11.76 -2.55
CA VAL A 42 9.40 -13.18 -2.90
C VAL A 42 9.48 -13.33 -4.41
N GLN A 43 10.41 -14.14 -4.90
CA GLN A 43 10.55 -14.43 -6.32
C GLN A 43 10.56 -15.94 -6.54
N ALA A 44 9.64 -16.44 -7.36
CA ALA A 44 9.67 -17.84 -7.78
C ALA A 44 10.96 -18.13 -8.53
N ARG A 45 11.56 -19.28 -8.24
CA ARG A 45 12.68 -19.79 -9.04
C ARG A 45 12.18 -20.18 -10.43
N LYS A 46 13.10 -20.23 -11.39
CA LYS A 46 12.81 -20.53 -12.80
C LYS A 46 11.88 -21.74 -12.95
N ALA A 47 10.76 -21.55 -13.63
CA ALA A 47 9.72 -22.56 -13.89
C ALA A 47 9.07 -23.19 -12.63
N ARG A 48 9.16 -22.55 -11.45
CA ARG A 48 8.56 -23.03 -10.19
C ARG A 48 7.36 -22.22 -9.70
N ALA A 49 6.90 -21.22 -10.47
CA ALA A 49 5.77 -20.36 -10.07
C ALA A 49 4.49 -21.16 -9.75
N ASN A 50 4.18 -22.21 -10.52
CA ASN A 50 3.01 -23.05 -10.27
C ASN A 50 3.15 -23.87 -8.97
N GLU A 51 4.30 -24.51 -8.76
CA GLU A 51 4.60 -25.25 -7.53
C GLU A 51 4.59 -24.35 -6.30
N MET A 52 5.11 -23.12 -6.45
CA MET A 52 5.06 -22.10 -5.41
C MET A 52 3.61 -21.72 -5.09
N GLY A 53 2.76 -21.49 -6.10
CA GLY A 53 1.32 -21.25 -5.91
C GLY A 53 0.63 -22.39 -5.17
N GLN A 54 0.95 -23.65 -5.49
CA GLN A 54 0.43 -24.82 -4.79
C GLN A 54 0.88 -24.88 -3.32
N ALA A 55 2.15 -24.60 -3.04
CA ALA A 55 2.69 -24.59 -1.68
C ALA A 55 2.04 -23.48 -0.83
N ILE A 56 1.92 -22.27 -1.36
CA ILE A 56 1.26 -21.15 -0.69
C ILE A 56 -0.22 -21.45 -0.46
N ASN A 57 -0.93 -22.01 -1.45
CA ASN A 57 -2.32 -22.37 -1.26
C ASN A 57 -2.50 -23.48 -0.20
N LYS A 58 -1.62 -24.49 -0.19
CA LYS A 58 -1.68 -25.57 0.80
C LYS A 58 -1.50 -25.05 2.23
N TYR A 59 -0.61 -24.08 2.43
CA TYR A 59 -0.23 -23.62 3.76
C TYR A 59 -1.06 -22.43 4.25
N TYR A 60 -1.27 -21.44 3.39
CA TYR A 60 -1.96 -20.19 3.74
C TYR A 60 -3.41 -20.13 3.23
N ALA A 61 -3.87 -21.11 2.43
CA ALA A 61 -5.15 -21.05 1.72
C ALA A 61 -5.29 -19.81 0.81
N ILE A 62 -4.15 -19.37 0.24
CA ILE A 62 -4.07 -18.20 -0.64
C ILE A 62 -3.77 -18.66 -2.07
N GLN A 63 -4.57 -18.19 -3.03
CA GLN A 63 -4.26 -18.27 -4.45
C GLN A 63 -3.36 -17.10 -4.83
N LEU A 64 -2.08 -17.35 -5.13
CA LEU A 64 -1.16 -16.28 -5.53
C LEU A 64 -1.65 -15.58 -6.79
N PRO A 65 -1.58 -14.25 -6.85
CA PRO A 65 -1.98 -13.50 -8.04
C PRO A 65 -0.91 -13.65 -9.12
N ASP A 66 -1.33 -13.84 -10.37
CA ASP A 66 -0.48 -13.93 -11.56
C ASP A 66 -0.35 -12.60 -12.33
N ARG A 67 -0.89 -11.53 -11.75
CA ARG A 67 -1.02 -10.18 -12.33
C ARG A 67 -0.93 -9.13 -11.21
N PRO A 68 -0.92 -7.82 -11.52
CA PRO A 68 -0.88 -6.72 -10.53
C PRO A 68 -2.14 -6.64 -9.64
N ARG A 69 -2.27 -7.64 -8.77
CA ARG A 69 -3.34 -7.87 -7.83
C ARG A 69 -2.76 -8.35 -6.52
N TRP A 70 -3.53 -8.25 -5.45
CA TRP A 70 -3.19 -8.87 -4.18
C TRP A 70 -4.20 -9.93 -3.78
N SER A 71 -3.73 -10.87 -2.95
CA SER A 71 -4.54 -11.90 -2.31
C SER A 71 -4.03 -12.10 -0.89
N GLY A 72 -4.94 -12.28 0.08
CA GLY A 72 -4.58 -12.47 1.47
C GLY A 72 -5.62 -13.29 2.23
N ASN A 73 -5.27 -13.65 3.46
CA ASN A 73 -6.10 -14.44 4.36
C ASN A 73 -6.30 -13.77 5.75
N GLY A 74 -6.06 -12.46 5.85
CA GLY A 74 -6.09 -11.73 7.12
C GLY A 74 -4.84 -11.90 8.01
N GLN A 75 -3.93 -12.82 7.69
CA GLN A 75 -2.60 -12.93 8.34
C GLN A 75 -1.46 -12.45 7.45
N VAL A 76 -1.47 -12.84 6.17
CA VAL A 76 -0.49 -12.41 5.16
C VAL A 76 -1.18 -12.00 3.87
N GLU A 77 -0.65 -10.96 3.23
CA GLU A 77 -1.00 -10.53 1.88
C GLU A 77 0.18 -10.72 0.94
N PHE A 78 -0.10 -11.22 -0.26
CA PHE A 78 0.85 -11.27 -1.37
C PHE A 78 0.44 -10.27 -2.44
N LEU A 79 1.27 -9.24 -2.65
CA LEU A 79 1.09 -8.22 -3.67
C LEU A 79 1.85 -8.63 -4.94
N GLY A 80 1.18 -8.85 -6.06
CA GLY A 80 1.82 -9.15 -7.34
C GLY A 80 2.61 -7.95 -7.86
N THR A 81 3.95 -8.06 -7.87
CA THR A 81 4.86 -6.98 -8.31
C THR A 81 5.46 -7.25 -9.69
N GLY A 82 5.29 -8.46 -10.22
CA GLY A 82 5.69 -8.85 -11.57
C GLY A 82 5.45 -10.35 -11.80
N PRO A 83 5.70 -10.86 -13.02
CA PRO A 83 5.57 -12.29 -13.30
C PRO A 83 6.45 -13.13 -12.37
N GLY A 84 5.82 -13.99 -11.55
CA GLY A 84 6.54 -14.82 -10.58
C GLY A 84 7.18 -14.04 -9.42
N ALA A 85 6.76 -12.80 -9.18
CA ALA A 85 7.31 -11.93 -8.14
C ALA A 85 6.20 -11.29 -7.30
N TRP A 86 6.40 -11.28 -5.98
CA TRP A 86 5.47 -10.74 -5.02
C TRP A 86 6.18 -9.98 -3.89
N LEU A 87 5.45 -9.06 -3.26
CA LEU A 87 5.76 -8.56 -1.93
C LEU A 87 4.81 -9.23 -0.94
N ALA A 88 5.35 -9.99 0.01
CA ALA A 88 4.58 -10.55 1.12
C ALA A 88 4.58 -9.54 2.29
N VAL A 89 3.41 -9.27 2.86
CA VAL A 89 3.26 -8.34 3.99
C VAL A 89 2.37 -8.96 5.06
N TRP A 90 2.78 -8.79 6.32
CA TRP A 90 2.03 -9.22 7.50
C TRP A 90 1.61 -8.01 8.33
N SER A 91 0.57 -8.16 9.14
CA SER A 91 0.07 -7.10 10.04
C SER A 91 0.88 -6.91 11.32
N THR A 92 1.91 -7.74 11.53
CA THR A 92 2.82 -7.66 12.67
C THR A 92 4.27 -7.83 12.23
N ASN A 93 5.21 -7.30 13.00
CA ASN A 93 6.64 -7.53 12.81
C ASN A 93 7.12 -8.71 13.66
N SER A 94 7.30 -9.86 13.01
CA SER A 94 7.79 -11.08 13.61
C SER A 94 8.69 -11.82 12.60
N PRO A 95 9.98 -12.02 12.91
CA PRO A 95 10.89 -12.78 12.04
C PRO A 95 10.38 -14.19 11.70
N GLN A 96 9.61 -14.80 12.62
CA GLN A 96 9.02 -16.13 12.44
C GLN A 96 8.08 -16.19 11.24
N ASN A 97 7.40 -15.08 10.89
CA ASN A 97 6.54 -15.00 9.71
C ASN A 97 7.33 -15.30 8.42
N ILE A 98 8.53 -14.72 8.29
CA ILE A 98 9.38 -14.85 7.12
C ILE A 98 10.10 -16.21 7.13
N ASP A 99 10.57 -16.66 8.29
CA ASP A 99 11.19 -17.99 8.45
C ASP A 99 10.23 -19.11 8.04
N GLN A 100 8.97 -19.00 8.45
CA GLN A 100 7.93 -19.94 8.07
C GLN A 100 7.68 -19.94 6.57
N LEU A 101 7.58 -18.77 5.93
CA LEU A 101 7.45 -18.66 4.48
C LEU A 101 8.65 -19.31 3.75
N CYS A 102 9.87 -19.05 4.23
CA CYS A 102 11.11 -19.66 3.73
C CYS A 102 11.07 -21.19 3.81
N SER A 103 10.62 -21.73 4.95
CA SER A 103 10.50 -23.17 5.17
C SER A 103 9.49 -23.82 4.21
N GLN A 104 8.29 -23.23 4.08
CA GLN A 104 7.21 -23.79 3.26
C GLN A 104 7.48 -23.72 1.75
N THR A 105 8.30 -22.75 1.32
CA THR A 105 8.65 -22.56 -0.09
C THR A 105 10.10 -22.90 -0.42
N ARG A 106 10.75 -23.69 0.44
CA ARG A 106 12.14 -24.08 0.27
C ARG A 106 12.38 -24.65 -1.13
N ASN A 107 13.40 -24.15 -1.81
CA ASN A 107 13.76 -24.50 -3.19
C ASN A 107 12.76 -24.07 -4.28
N LEU A 108 11.63 -23.44 -3.93
CA LEU A 108 10.65 -22.92 -4.88
C LEU A 108 10.82 -21.41 -5.12
N ALA A 109 11.29 -20.67 -4.11
CA ALA A 109 11.45 -19.22 -4.18
C ALA A 109 12.81 -18.74 -3.65
N SER A 110 13.16 -17.51 -4.00
CA SER A 110 14.14 -16.66 -3.32
C SER A 110 13.35 -15.64 -2.50
N ILE A 111 13.64 -15.58 -1.20
CA ILE A 111 12.96 -14.69 -0.26
C ILE A 111 14.02 -13.82 0.40
N ALA A 112 13.76 -12.52 0.48
CA ALA A 112 14.58 -11.58 1.23
C ALA A 112 13.70 -10.77 2.18
N ASP A 113 14.14 -10.65 3.43
CA ASP A 113 13.51 -9.78 4.43
C ASP A 113 13.70 -8.32 4.04
N GLN A 114 12.58 -7.60 3.96
CA GLN A 114 12.46 -6.18 3.60
C GLN A 114 11.74 -5.38 4.69
N SER A 115 11.59 -5.94 5.90
CA SER A 115 10.83 -5.34 7.01
C SER A 115 11.41 -3.99 7.43
N SER A 116 12.74 -3.83 7.36
CA SER A 116 13.41 -2.56 7.61
C SER A 116 13.55 -1.65 6.37
N ALA A 117 13.26 -2.19 5.19
CA ALA A 117 13.43 -1.50 3.92
C ALA A 117 12.22 -0.65 3.53
N TYR A 118 11.01 -1.04 3.95
CA TYR A 118 9.78 -0.31 3.64
C TYR A 118 9.17 0.38 4.86
N ARG A 119 8.52 1.52 4.59
CA ARG A 119 7.53 2.16 5.47
C ARG A 119 6.19 2.10 4.75
N ILE A 120 5.13 1.71 5.45
CA ILE A 120 3.80 1.52 4.85
C ILE A 120 2.84 2.58 5.38
N PHE A 121 2.31 3.38 4.48
CA PHE A 121 1.31 4.40 4.77
C PHE A 121 -0.08 3.90 4.40
N THR A 122 -1.08 4.36 5.13
CA THR A 122 -2.50 4.25 4.77
C THR A 122 -3.03 5.63 4.41
N ILE A 123 -3.81 5.71 3.35
CA ILE A 123 -4.48 6.92 2.89
C ILE A 123 -5.91 6.55 2.52
N SER A 124 -6.87 7.11 3.23
CA SER A 124 -8.30 6.88 2.99
C SER A 124 -9.10 8.19 3.06
N GLY A 125 -10.39 8.08 2.79
CA GLY A 125 -11.31 9.21 2.68
C GLY A 125 -11.80 9.41 1.25
N ALA A 126 -12.93 10.11 1.10
CA ALA A 126 -13.56 10.34 -0.20
C ALA A 126 -12.61 10.94 -1.27
N PRO A 127 -11.71 11.90 -0.95
CA PRO A 127 -10.80 12.47 -1.94
C PRO A 127 -9.51 11.66 -2.14
N ALA A 128 -9.28 10.54 -1.44
CA ALA A 128 -8.00 9.82 -1.44
C ALA A 128 -7.50 9.46 -2.85
N ARG A 129 -8.39 8.98 -3.73
CA ARG A 129 -8.03 8.65 -5.11
C ARG A 129 -7.58 9.88 -5.89
N ALA A 130 -8.33 10.99 -5.79
CA ALA A 130 -7.99 12.24 -6.45
C ALA A 130 -6.69 12.84 -5.89
N PHE A 131 -6.48 12.75 -4.58
CA PHE A 131 -5.26 13.16 -3.90
C PHE A 131 -4.03 12.42 -4.44
N LEU A 132 -4.10 11.08 -4.56
CA LEU A 132 -3.02 10.27 -5.10
C LEU A 132 -2.71 10.60 -6.57
N ALA A 133 -3.74 10.87 -7.37
CA ALA A 133 -3.59 11.24 -8.77
C ALA A 133 -2.77 12.52 -9.00
N ARG A 134 -2.58 13.37 -7.97
CA ARG A 134 -1.76 14.59 -8.06
C ARG A 134 -0.27 14.31 -8.20
N GLY A 135 0.20 13.11 -7.85
CA GLY A 135 1.61 12.74 -7.93
C GLY A 135 1.89 11.38 -8.55
N LEU A 136 0.89 10.50 -8.63
CA LEU A 136 1.04 9.15 -9.18
C LEU A 136 1.31 9.21 -10.69
N ALA A 137 2.38 8.55 -11.14
CA ALA A 137 2.80 8.53 -12.54
C ALA A 137 1.81 7.81 -13.48
N VAL A 138 0.87 7.05 -12.91
CA VAL A 138 -0.17 6.32 -13.66
C VAL A 138 -1.53 6.74 -13.15
N LYS A 139 -2.47 6.96 -14.07
CA LYS A 139 -3.85 7.28 -13.71
C LYS A 139 -4.54 6.04 -13.15
N ILE A 140 -5.14 6.17 -11.97
CA ILE A 140 -6.03 5.16 -11.39
C ILE A 140 -7.49 5.65 -11.47
N SER A 141 -8.35 4.84 -12.08
CA SER A 141 -9.79 5.12 -12.21
C SER A 141 -10.60 3.87 -11.90
N GLU A 142 -11.87 4.07 -11.57
CA GLU A 142 -12.85 2.99 -11.58
C GLU A 142 -13.43 2.83 -12.99
N PRO A 143 -13.74 1.60 -13.42
CA PRO A 143 -13.71 0.34 -12.66
C PRO A 143 -12.35 -0.41 -12.68
N GLU A 144 -11.32 0.12 -13.33
CA GLU A 144 -10.06 -0.60 -13.58
C GLU A 144 -9.25 -0.84 -12.31
N PHE A 145 -9.18 0.16 -11.43
CA PHE A 145 -8.45 0.12 -10.17
C PHE A 145 -9.41 0.10 -8.97
N LYS A 146 -9.70 -1.12 -8.52
CA LYS A 146 -10.63 -1.44 -7.43
C LYS A 146 -9.98 -2.30 -6.35
N THR A 147 -10.76 -2.80 -5.38
CA THR A 147 -10.28 -3.77 -4.38
C THR A 147 -9.48 -4.91 -5.02
N SER A 148 -8.41 -5.30 -4.33
CA SER A 148 -7.41 -6.26 -4.79
C SER A 148 -6.47 -5.77 -5.89
N SER A 149 -6.53 -4.50 -6.32
CA SER A 149 -5.58 -3.96 -7.33
C SER A 149 -4.27 -3.57 -6.68
N VAL A 150 -3.17 -3.87 -7.37
CA VAL A 150 -1.80 -3.47 -6.99
C VAL A 150 -1.21 -2.70 -8.16
N ILE A 151 -0.43 -1.67 -7.87
CA ILE A 151 0.41 -1.00 -8.84
C ILE A 151 1.80 -0.79 -8.28
N VAL A 152 2.81 -1.11 -9.08
CA VAL A 152 4.21 -0.75 -8.83
C VAL A 152 4.50 0.44 -9.75
N SER A 153 4.74 1.61 -9.16
CA SER A 153 4.85 2.88 -9.90
C SER A 153 5.71 3.87 -9.12
N ALA A 154 5.55 5.16 -9.40
CA ALA A 154 6.15 6.24 -8.65
C ALA A 154 5.14 7.34 -8.31
N ILE A 155 5.32 7.96 -7.16
CA ILE A 155 4.66 9.22 -6.78
C ILE A 155 5.75 10.28 -6.62
N ALA A 156 5.66 11.37 -7.39
CA ALA A 156 6.68 12.43 -7.37
C ALA A 156 8.12 11.88 -7.51
N HIS A 157 8.32 10.97 -8.47
CA HIS A 157 9.57 10.23 -8.74
C HIS A 157 10.06 9.28 -7.64
N ILE A 158 9.31 9.12 -6.55
CA ILE A 158 9.61 8.15 -5.49
C ILE A 158 8.94 6.83 -5.84
N GLY A 159 9.71 5.74 -5.92
CA GLY A 159 9.17 4.40 -6.17
C GLY A 159 8.21 3.96 -5.07
N VAL A 160 7.02 3.48 -5.47
CA VAL A 160 5.98 3.02 -4.56
C VAL A 160 5.36 1.69 -5.02
N ILE A 161 4.91 0.90 -4.06
CA ILE A 161 3.95 -0.19 -4.29
C ILE A 161 2.65 0.25 -3.63
N LEU A 162 1.61 0.45 -4.43
CA LEU A 162 0.32 0.95 -3.99
C LEU A 162 -0.76 -0.09 -4.23
N TRP A 163 -1.64 -0.31 -3.25
CA TRP A 163 -2.78 -1.21 -3.41
C TRP A 163 -4.02 -0.70 -2.68
N GLN A 164 -5.20 -1.14 -3.13
CA GLN A 164 -6.49 -0.78 -2.52
C GLN A 164 -7.05 -1.98 -1.75
N THR A 165 -7.36 -1.81 -0.47
CA THR A 165 -7.76 -2.91 0.43
C THR A 165 -9.26 -3.13 0.51
N ASP A 166 -10.08 -2.09 0.32
CA ASP A 166 -11.53 -2.15 0.47
C ASP A 166 -12.24 -1.37 -0.65
N GLU A 167 -13.58 -1.39 -0.68
CA GLU A 167 -14.41 -0.66 -1.65
C GLU A 167 -14.64 0.81 -1.24
N LYS A 168 -14.26 1.21 -0.01
CA LYS A 168 -14.33 2.58 0.51
C LYS A 168 -12.92 3.15 0.58
N PRO A 169 -12.33 3.42 -0.60
CA PRO A 169 -10.97 3.02 -0.90
C PRO A 169 -9.97 3.49 0.15
N THR A 170 -9.53 2.53 0.97
CA THR A 170 -8.30 2.63 1.72
C THR A 170 -7.15 2.20 0.82
N PHE A 171 -6.24 3.14 0.55
CA PHE A 171 -5.02 2.89 -0.19
C PHE A 171 -3.88 2.65 0.77
N MET A 172 -3.06 1.67 0.43
CA MET A 172 -1.84 1.36 1.14
C MET A 172 -0.66 1.59 0.22
N ILE A 173 0.42 2.11 0.79
CA ILE A 173 1.57 2.59 0.02
C ILE A 173 2.84 2.18 0.74
N ALA A 174 3.55 1.22 0.17
CA ALA A 174 4.89 0.86 0.60
C ALA A 174 5.92 1.76 -0.11
N VAL A 175 6.71 2.47 0.68
CA VAL A 175 7.77 3.38 0.23
C VAL A 175 9.08 2.94 0.86
N ALA A 176 10.18 2.95 0.11
CA ALA A 176 11.50 2.66 0.68
C ALA A 176 11.80 3.65 1.82
N ARG A 177 12.30 3.14 2.96
CA ARG A 177 12.54 3.90 4.19
C ARG A 177 13.40 5.14 3.96
N SER A 178 14.40 5.06 3.08
CA SER A 178 15.27 6.19 2.73
C SER A 178 14.56 7.36 2.06
N TYR A 179 13.38 7.12 1.47
CA TYR A 179 12.57 8.14 0.80
C TYR A 179 11.32 8.53 1.59
N SER A 180 11.12 8.01 2.81
CA SER A 180 9.88 8.24 3.56
C SER A 180 9.65 9.71 3.87
N GLU A 181 10.71 10.46 4.22
CA GLU A 181 10.61 11.89 4.52
C GLU A 181 10.27 12.70 3.26
N SER A 182 10.93 12.43 2.13
CA SER A 182 10.60 13.05 0.85
C SER A 182 9.15 12.76 0.42
N PHE A 183 8.66 11.54 0.66
CA PHE A 183 7.27 11.19 0.40
C PHE A 183 6.31 11.96 1.32
N CYS A 184 6.68 12.16 2.59
CA CYS A 184 5.88 12.96 3.53
C CYS A 184 5.85 14.45 3.15
N HIS A 185 6.96 15.01 2.64
CA HIS A 185 6.96 16.35 2.05
C HIS A 185 5.95 16.47 0.91
N TRP A 186 5.94 15.49 -0.01
CA TRP A 186 4.94 15.44 -1.08
C TRP A 186 3.51 15.37 -0.51
N ILE A 187 3.25 14.55 0.51
CA ILE A 187 1.94 14.48 1.17
C ILE A 187 1.50 15.86 1.68
N SER A 188 2.38 16.57 2.40
CA SER A 188 2.08 17.89 2.97
C SER A 188 1.71 18.91 1.88
N GLU A 189 2.52 18.99 0.83
CA GLU A 189 2.25 19.87 -0.31
C GLU A 189 0.95 19.48 -1.02
N ALA A 190 0.69 18.18 -1.13
CA ALA A 190 -0.52 17.72 -1.77
C ALA A 190 -1.79 18.04 -0.96
N ILE A 191 -1.73 17.93 0.36
CA ILE A 191 -2.82 18.32 1.27
C ILE A 191 -3.10 19.81 1.13
N ASN A 192 -2.06 20.65 1.13
CA ASN A 192 -2.21 22.10 0.99
C ASN A 192 -2.92 22.46 -0.33
N GLY A 193 -2.57 21.78 -1.42
CA GLY A 193 -3.24 22.00 -2.71
C GLY A 193 -4.72 21.61 -2.70
N VAL A 194 -5.10 20.48 -2.10
CA VAL A 194 -6.52 20.09 -1.96
C VAL A 194 -7.30 21.14 -1.18
N ILE A 195 -6.75 21.63 -0.06
CA ILE A 195 -7.40 22.65 0.76
C ILE A 195 -7.59 23.95 -0.03
N GLN A 196 -6.58 24.38 -0.79
CA GLN A 196 -6.66 25.60 -1.60
C GLN A 196 -7.77 25.50 -2.67
N GLU A 197 -7.81 24.39 -3.41
CA GLU A 197 -8.82 24.14 -4.44
C GLU A 197 -10.25 24.19 -3.86
N ASP A 198 -10.47 23.62 -2.68
CA ASP A 198 -11.79 23.65 -2.04
C ASP A 198 -12.18 25.04 -1.54
N GLN A 199 -11.24 25.83 -1.02
CA GLN A 199 -11.49 27.22 -0.66
C GLN A 199 -11.85 28.08 -1.89
N GLU A 200 -11.22 27.82 -3.04
CA GLU A 200 -11.52 28.52 -4.29
C GLU A 200 -12.91 28.17 -4.85
N LYS A 201 -13.32 26.89 -4.77
CA LYS A 201 -14.68 26.46 -5.14
C LYS A 201 -15.75 27.10 -4.26
N LEU A 202 -15.49 27.28 -2.96
CA LEU A 202 -16.41 27.95 -2.04
C LEU A 202 -16.55 29.45 -2.37
N LYS A 203 -15.43 30.14 -2.66
CA LYS A 203 -15.44 31.56 -3.07
C LYS A 203 -16.19 31.78 -4.37
N THR A 204 -15.98 30.92 -5.37
CA THR A 204 -16.61 31.02 -6.68
C THR A 204 -18.10 30.71 -6.62
N SER A 205 -18.53 29.67 -5.90
CA SER A 205 -19.96 29.33 -5.71
C SER A 205 -20.75 30.40 -4.93
N GLY A 206 -20.12 31.07 -3.97
CA GLY A 206 -20.72 32.21 -3.26
C GLY A 206 -20.92 33.47 -4.11
N LYS A 207 -20.15 33.61 -5.20
CA LYS A 207 -20.19 34.77 -6.09
C LYS A 207 -21.38 34.77 -7.06
N TRP A 208 -21.97 33.61 -7.34
CA TRP A 208 -23.15 33.44 -8.21
C TRP A 208 -24.49 33.42 -7.46
N ARG A 209 -24.46 33.51 -6.12
CA ARG A 209 -25.64 33.56 -5.26
C ARG A 209 -26.01 34.99 -4.81
N ARG A 210 -25.43 36.02 -5.44
CA ARG A 210 -25.75 37.44 -5.22
C ARG A 210 -26.24 38.09 -6.50
#